data_AF-A0A478FRB6-F1
#
_entry.id   AF-A0A478FRB6-F1
#
_cell.length_a   1.000
_cell.length_b   1.000
_cell.length_c   1.000
_cell.angle_alpha   90.00
_cell.angle_beta   90.00
_cell.angle_gamma   90.00
#
_symmetry.space_group_name_H-M   'P 1'
#
loop_
_entity.id
_entity.type
_entity.pdbx_description
1 polymer ?
#
loop_
_entity_poly.entity_id
_entity_poly.type
_entity_poly.pdbx_seq_one_letter_code
_entity_poly.pdbx_strand_id
1 'polypeptide(L)'
;MESITNPLNQLTKGGVWKCKPLNELIDIQRGFSFDEKKYKKSGLPIIKVLNVQKGKIDTEKLVYFSKEDYSRDLNKFLLKPGEVCITTSGASSGKIAFNNHEQDFYLSSTVCKLQTKSEVNPKYLYYSLLCFQKEIHNIVRGGAVKGLPIEQLKKLKIPLPPLEIQEQISEILDILRELVRELVRELETELKLRKKQYEYYLNKLISDVIEKGWGEYKTLGEITTEICIGVGAIKSQIGQGNYPCVHYGEIYTKFEIWFDECISKTDEKLIKGVKYGNYGDLLIANASTAKTGIGKCCAYLSQEKIIIGKNITLIRHNQNGK
;
A
#
# COMPACT_ATOMS: atom_id res chain seq x y z
N MET A 1 19.85 -3.08 2.09
CA MET A 1 19.11 -1.86 2.43
C MET A 1 20.01 -1.02 3.31
N GLU A 2 20.80 -0.16 2.69
CA GLU A 2 21.64 0.78 3.43
C GLU A 2 20.74 1.66 4.31
N SER A 3 21.14 1.81 5.56
CA SER A 3 20.60 2.83 6.45
C SER A 3 20.85 4.18 5.79
N ILE A 4 19.85 4.69 5.05
CA ILE A 4 19.85 6.06 4.54
C ILE A 4 19.82 6.96 5.78
N THR A 5 21.00 7.30 6.29
CA THR A 5 21.16 8.40 7.23
C THR A 5 20.50 9.62 6.62
N ASN A 6 19.59 10.24 7.38
CA ASN A 6 18.87 11.44 6.99
C ASN A 6 19.82 12.44 6.30
N PRO A 7 19.61 12.79 5.02
CA PRO A 7 20.48 13.72 4.28
C PRO A 7 20.62 15.08 4.98
N LEU A 8 19.59 15.53 5.70
CA LEU A 8 19.66 16.75 6.52
C LEU A 8 20.70 16.65 7.64
N ASN A 9 20.94 15.45 8.17
CA ASN A 9 21.99 15.21 9.18
C ASN A 9 23.40 15.13 8.54
N GLN A 10 23.51 14.93 7.23
CA GLN A 10 24.79 14.97 6.51
C GLN A 10 25.13 16.39 6.05
N LEU A 11 24.13 17.22 5.73
CA LEU A 11 24.27 18.64 5.41
C LEU A 11 24.84 19.49 6.57
N THR A 12 24.84 18.97 7.81
CA THR A 12 25.45 19.63 8.97
C THR A 12 26.93 19.29 9.16
N LYS A 13 27.48 18.28 8.45
CA LYS A 13 28.88 17.84 8.61
C LYS A 13 29.91 18.75 7.93
N GLY A 14 29.51 19.71 7.10
CA GLY A 14 30.38 20.69 6.42
C GLY A 14 30.32 22.13 6.96
N GLY A 15 29.54 22.39 8.02
CA GLY A 15 29.18 23.74 8.52
C GLY A 15 27.94 24.32 7.81
N VAL A 16 27.05 25.16 8.37
CA VAL A 16 26.88 25.79 9.70
C VAL A 16 25.37 26.14 9.85
N TRP A 17 24.44 25.17 9.75
CA TRP A 17 23.02 25.47 10.01
C TRP A 17 22.65 25.08 11.44
N LYS A 18 22.31 26.08 12.26
CA LYS A 18 21.89 25.83 13.65
C LYS A 18 20.53 25.14 13.64
N CYS A 19 20.44 23.99 14.30
CA CYS A 19 19.15 23.36 14.55
C CYS A 19 18.39 24.19 15.60
N LYS A 20 17.21 24.67 15.24
CA LYS A 20 16.33 25.41 16.15
C LYS A 20 15.13 24.54 16.55
N PRO A 21 14.63 24.66 17.79
CA PRO A 21 13.42 23.96 18.21
C PRO A 21 12.19 24.55 17.51
N LEU A 22 11.17 23.72 17.23
CA LEU A 22 9.99 24.13 16.48
C LEU A 22 9.24 25.32 17.11
N ASN A 23 9.17 25.43 18.44
CA ASN A 23 8.51 26.56 19.10
C ASN A 23 9.13 27.93 18.78
N GLU A 24 10.40 27.98 18.40
CA GLU A 24 11.05 29.23 17.96
C GLU A 24 10.66 29.56 16.52
N LEU A 25 10.28 28.57 15.71
CA LEU A 25 10.07 28.67 14.27
C LEU A 25 8.62 28.81 13.86
N ILE A 26 7.70 28.21 14.63
CA ILE A 26 6.29 28.09 14.29
C ILE A 26 5.38 28.29 15.50
N ASP A 27 4.17 28.76 15.23
CA ASP A 27 3.06 28.73 16.18
C ASP A 27 2.12 27.57 15.84
N ILE A 28 1.63 26.88 16.88
CA ILE A 28 0.77 25.70 16.72
C ILE A 28 -0.64 26.04 17.17
N GLN A 29 -1.57 26.14 16.22
CA GLN A 29 -2.96 26.44 16.48
C GLN A 29 -3.80 25.16 16.35
N ARG A 30 -4.38 24.71 17.47
CA ARG A 30 -5.32 23.58 17.46
C ARG A 30 -6.61 23.96 16.74
N GLY A 31 -7.14 23.04 15.93
CA GLY A 31 -8.42 23.19 15.25
C GLY A 31 -9.63 23.25 16.19
N PHE A 32 -10.80 23.43 15.60
CA PHE A 32 -12.07 23.63 16.31
C PHE A 32 -12.82 22.32 16.55
N SER A 33 -13.48 22.20 17.70
CA SER A 33 -14.35 21.05 17.99
C SER A 33 -15.73 21.26 17.36
N PHE A 34 -15.88 20.84 16.10
CA PHE A 34 -17.16 20.83 15.40
C PHE A 34 -18.10 19.76 15.97
N ASP A 35 -19.37 20.11 16.13
CA ASP A 35 -20.43 19.18 16.51
C ASP A 35 -20.79 18.28 15.33
N GLU A 36 -20.64 16.96 15.51
CA GLU A 36 -20.92 15.98 14.45
C GLU A 36 -22.39 15.98 14.02
N LYS A 37 -23.31 16.38 14.91
CA LYS A 37 -24.74 16.52 14.58
C LYS A 37 -25.01 17.63 13.57
N LYS A 38 -24.05 18.57 13.41
CA LYS A 38 -24.13 19.70 12.48
C LYS A 38 -23.38 19.45 11.18
N TYR A 39 -22.83 18.25 10.97
CA TYR A 39 -22.17 17.92 9.71
C TYR A 39 -23.15 17.89 8.54
N LYS A 40 -22.70 18.47 7.43
CA LYS A 40 -23.44 18.60 6.18
C LYS A 40 -22.68 17.90 5.05
N LYS A 41 -23.40 17.60 3.98
CA LYS A 41 -22.84 17.02 2.74
C LYS A 41 -22.23 18.08 1.79
N SER A 42 -22.48 19.37 2.07
CA SER A 42 -21.95 20.51 1.32
C SER A 42 -21.81 21.73 2.24
N GLY A 43 -21.00 22.71 1.82
CA GLY A 43 -20.71 23.92 2.59
C GLY A 43 -19.20 24.18 2.71
N LEU A 44 -18.77 24.66 3.87
CA LEU A 44 -17.35 24.90 4.17
C LEU A 44 -16.67 23.60 4.61
N PRO A 45 -15.59 23.17 3.95
CA PRO A 45 -15.00 21.84 4.17
C PRO A 45 -14.20 21.77 5.47
N ILE A 46 -14.34 20.65 6.19
CA ILE A 46 -13.62 20.37 7.43
C ILE A 46 -12.62 19.23 7.20
N ILE A 47 -11.36 19.45 7.60
CA ILE A 47 -10.32 18.42 7.68
C ILE A 47 -10.34 17.77 9.06
N LYS A 48 -10.55 16.46 9.06
CA LYS A 48 -10.37 15.57 10.21
C LYS A 48 -9.07 14.77 10.06
N VAL A 49 -8.68 14.07 11.12
CA VAL A 49 -7.52 13.17 11.11
C VAL A 49 -7.50 12.18 9.93
N LEU A 50 -8.68 11.77 9.44
CA LEU A 50 -8.80 10.85 8.31
C LEU A 50 -8.44 11.49 6.96
N ASN A 51 -8.57 12.81 6.83
CA ASN A 51 -8.29 13.55 5.61
C ASN A 51 -6.80 13.88 5.45
N VAL A 52 -5.96 13.60 6.44
CA VAL A 52 -4.51 13.83 6.35
C VAL A 52 -3.82 12.51 6.06
N GLN A 53 -3.47 12.27 4.80
CA GLN A 53 -2.92 11.00 4.34
C GLN A 53 -1.73 11.20 3.41
N LYS A 54 -0.68 10.39 3.58
CA LYS A 54 0.48 10.34 2.67
C LYS A 54 1.07 11.73 2.36
N GLY A 55 1.13 12.63 3.34
CA GLY A 55 1.65 13.98 3.14
C GLY A 55 0.69 14.95 2.42
N LYS A 56 -0.57 14.58 2.17
CA LYS A 56 -1.55 15.38 1.42
C LYS A 56 -2.87 15.48 2.17
N ILE A 57 -3.69 16.45 1.75
CA ILE A 57 -5.09 16.56 2.14
C ILE A 57 -5.92 15.74 1.15
N ASP A 58 -6.54 14.68 1.67
CA ASP A 58 -7.51 13.83 0.98
C ASP A 58 -8.91 14.48 1.06
N THR A 59 -9.43 14.82 -0.12
CA THR A 59 -10.69 15.51 -0.31
C THR A 59 -11.85 14.59 -0.68
N GLU A 60 -11.65 13.27 -0.79
CA GLU A 60 -12.70 12.33 -1.22
C GLU A 60 -13.85 12.21 -0.19
N LYS A 61 -13.52 12.31 1.10
CA LYS A 61 -14.46 12.12 2.22
C LYS A 61 -14.45 13.30 3.16
N LEU A 62 -14.73 14.48 2.63
CA LEU A 62 -14.91 15.69 3.43
C LEU A 62 -16.28 15.72 4.10
N VAL A 63 -16.30 16.32 5.29
CA VAL A 63 -17.54 16.75 5.94
C VAL A 63 -17.57 18.27 5.96
N TYR A 64 -18.76 18.84 5.95
CA TYR A 64 -18.95 20.27 5.78
C TYR A 64 -19.78 20.86 6.92
N PHE A 65 -19.72 22.18 7.07
CA PHE A 65 -20.62 22.95 7.93
C PHE A 65 -21.04 24.24 7.23
N SER A 66 -22.07 24.91 7.74
CA SER A 66 -22.45 26.26 7.30
C SER A 66 -22.04 27.29 8.35
N LYS A 67 -21.70 28.50 7.92
CA LYS A 67 -21.17 29.54 8.81
C LYS A 67 -22.17 29.92 9.91
N GLU A 68 -23.46 29.82 9.61
CA GLU A 68 -24.58 30.12 10.50
C GLU A 68 -24.72 29.12 11.65
N ASP A 69 -24.11 27.92 11.53
CA ASP A 69 -24.18 26.87 12.54
C ASP A 69 -23.41 27.22 13.82
N TYR A 70 -22.53 28.23 13.76
CA TYR A 70 -21.65 28.67 14.84
C TYR A 70 -21.61 30.19 14.95
N SER A 71 -21.88 30.72 16.15
CA SER A 71 -21.86 32.17 16.43
C SER A 71 -20.45 32.78 16.57
N ARG A 72 -19.40 31.96 16.48
CA ARG A 72 -18.01 32.37 16.74
C ARG A 72 -17.26 32.53 15.43
N ASP A 73 -16.32 33.45 15.37
CA ASP A 73 -15.41 33.50 14.23
C ASP A 73 -14.47 32.29 14.21
N LEU A 74 -14.56 31.51 13.13
CA LEU A 74 -13.77 30.30 12.91
C LEU A 74 -12.58 30.52 11.98
N ASN A 75 -12.37 31.74 11.45
CA ASN A 75 -11.31 32.06 10.49
C ASN A 75 -9.90 31.70 11.01
N LYS A 76 -9.66 31.73 12.32
CA LYS A 76 -8.37 31.33 12.90
C LYS A 76 -8.04 29.84 12.72
N PHE A 77 -9.05 29.00 12.51
CA PHE A 77 -8.90 27.55 12.28
C PHE A 77 -8.83 27.18 10.80
N LEU A 78 -8.79 28.18 9.92
CA LEU A 78 -8.63 27.99 8.50
C LEU A 78 -7.19 27.59 8.17
N LEU A 79 -7.06 26.60 7.29
CA LEU A 79 -5.83 26.18 6.63
C LEU A 79 -5.90 26.66 5.18
N LYS A 80 -5.12 27.69 4.87
CA LYS A 80 -5.07 28.31 3.55
C LYS A 80 -4.15 27.54 2.59
N PRO A 81 -4.28 27.73 1.27
CA PRO A 81 -3.29 27.28 0.30
C PRO A 81 -1.88 27.69 0.74
N GLY A 82 -0.93 26.76 0.69
CA GLY A 82 0.44 27.01 1.11
C GLY A 82 0.74 26.77 2.60
N GLU A 83 -0.26 26.48 3.43
CA GLU A 83 -0.06 26.24 4.87
C GLU A 83 0.07 24.74 5.21
N VAL A 84 0.64 24.45 6.38
CA VAL A 84 0.93 23.09 6.86
C VAL A 84 0.05 22.73 8.05
N CYS A 85 -0.39 21.47 8.12
CA CYS A 85 -1.10 20.93 9.27
C CYS A 85 -0.55 19.57 9.73
N ILE A 86 -0.79 19.22 10.99
CA ILE A 86 -0.41 17.94 11.60
C ILE A 86 -1.55 17.35 12.41
N THR A 87 -1.74 16.04 12.34
CA THR A 87 -2.73 15.31 13.15
C THR A 87 -2.22 15.04 14.56
N THR A 88 -3.11 15.15 15.54
CA THR A 88 -2.73 15.03 16.96
C THR A 88 -3.46 13.94 17.72
N SER A 89 -4.43 13.28 17.10
CA SER A 89 -5.27 12.28 17.78
C SER A 89 -5.53 11.05 16.92
N GLY A 90 -5.78 9.92 17.59
CA GLY A 90 -6.14 8.65 16.96
C GLY A 90 -4.96 7.89 16.36
N ALA A 91 -5.25 6.75 15.70
CA ALA A 91 -4.24 5.88 15.10
C ALA A 91 -3.41 6.54 13.99
N SER A 92 -3.87 7.68 13.47
CA SER A 92 -3.20 8.47 12.45
C SER A 92 -2.50 9.71 13.01
N SER A 93 -2.22 9.78 14.31
CA SER A 93 -1.48 10.89 14.94
C SER A 93 -0.07 11.04 14.36
N GLY A 94 0.39 12.27 14.21
CA GLY A 94 1.73 12.58 13.69
C GLY A 94 1.83 12.62 12.16
N LYS A 95 0.72 12.51 11.43
CA LYS A 95 0.71 12.70 9.97
C LYS A 95 0.68 14.18 9.65
N ILE A 96 1.46 14.59 8.66
CA ILE A 96 1.58 15.98 8.20
C ILE A 96 0.92 16.11 6.83
N ALA A 97 0.35 17.27 6.53
CA ALA A 97 -0.02 17.64 5.17
C ALA A 97 0.29 19.10 4.88
N PHE A 98 0.53 19.38 3.60
CA PHE A 98 0.62 20.71 3.04
C PHE A 98 -0.64 20.97 2.19
N ASN A 99 -1.24 22.15 2.30
CA ASN A 99 -2.38 22.51 1.46
C ASN A 99 -1.92 22.92 0.06
N ASN A 100 -1.91 21.94 -0.85
CA ASN A 100 -1.65 22.12 -2.28
C ASN A 100 -2.93 22.39 -3.10
N HIS A 101 -4.08 22.59 -2.46
CA HIS A 101 -5.32 22.91 -3.16
C HIS A 101 -5.50 24.42 -3.25
N GLU A 102 -6.30 24.88 -4.22
CA GLU A 102 -6.68 26.29 -4.35
C GLU A 102 -7.77 26.72 -3.35
N GLN A 103 -8.27 25.79 -2.54
CA GLN A 103 -9.33 26.04 -1.56
C GLN A 103 -8.83 26.04 -0.11
N ASP A 104 -9.55 26.77 0.72
CA ASP A 104 -9.36 26.81 2.17
C ASP A 104 -10.06 25.63 2.86
N PHE A 105 -9.53 25.19 4.00
CA PHE A 105 -10.14 24.14 4.81
C PHE A 105 -10.20 24.51 6.29
N TYR A 106 -11.27 24.12 6.97
CA TYR A 106 -11.36 24.27 8.43
C TYR A 106 -10.79 23.06 9.15
N LEU A 107 -9.92 23.29 10.14
CA LEU A 107 -9.34 22.21 10.91
C LEU A 107 -10.23 21.81 12.08
N SER A 108 -10.53 20.52 12.19
CA SER A 108 -11.12 19.96 13.40
C SER A 108 -10.13 19.91 14.57
N SER A 109 -10.61 19.72 15.80
CA SER A 109 -9.78 19.65 17.02
C SER A 109 -8.79 18.49 17.07
N THR A 110 -8.83 17.58 16.09
CA THR A 110 -7.88 16.46 15.90
C THR A 110 -6.69 16.83 15.01
N VAL A 111 -6.67 18.04 14.46
CA VAL A 111 -5.66 18.56 13.55
C VAL A 111 -5.20 19.94 14.04
N CYS A 112 -3.91 20.20 13.98
CA CYS A 112 -3.32 21.50 14.29
C CYS A 112 -2.76 22.14 13.03
N LYS A 113 -2.93 23.45 12.90
CA LYS A 113 -2.22 24.28 11.93
C LYS A 113 -0.82 24.59 12.47
N LEU A 114 0.18 24.53 11.60
CA LEU A 114 1.54 24.93 11.86
C LEU A 114 1.80 26.26 11.14
N GLN A 115 1.71 27.36 11.87
CA GLN A 115 1.88 28.71 11.32
C GLN A 115 3.36 29.07 11.34
N THR A 116 3.96 29.24 10.17
CA THR A 116 5.37 29.63 10.06
C THR A 116 5.58 31.09 10.42
N LYS A 117 6.69 31.37 11.09
CA LYS A 117 7.22 32.73 11.19
C LYS A 117 7.90 33.12 9.87
N SER A 118 8.19 34.41 9.70
CA SER A 118 8.76 34.98 8.46
C SER A 118 10.09 34.35 8.03
N GLU A 119 10.86 33.79 8.95
CA GLU A 119 12.15 33.13 8.67
C GLU A 119 12.04 31.68 8.17
N VAL A 120 10.83 31.16 8.02
CA VAL A 120 10.58 29.75 7.68
C VAL A 120 9.66 29.65 6.46
N ASN A 121 10.15 29.00 5.42
CA ASN A 121 9.33 28.65 4.27
C ASN A 121 8.37 27.49 4.67
N PRO A 122 7.04 27.62 4.48
CA PRO A 122 6.07 26.57 4.84
C PRO A 122 6.32 25.23 4.17
N LYS A 123 6.77 25.24 2.92
CA LYS A 123 7.04 24.03 2.14
C LYS A 123 8.33 23.36 2.62
N TYR A 124 9.34 24.13 2.99
CA TYR A 124 10.54 23.62 3.65
C TYR A 124 10.20 22.98 5.01
N LEU A 125 9.33 23.61 5.82
CA LEU A 125 8.83 23.03 7.07
C LEU A 125 8.15 21.69 6.80
N TYR A 126 7.26 21.63 5.81
CA TYR A 126 6.58 20.40 5.41
C TYR A 126 7.57 19.27 5.10
N TYR A 127 8.55 19.51 4.22
CA TYR A 127 9.55 18.51 3.86
C TYR A 127 10.47 18.14 5.01
N SER A 128 10.85 19.11 5.85
CA SER A 128 11.63 18.87 7.06
C SER A 128 10.89 17.94 8.01
N LEU A 129 9.61 18.21 8.30
CA LEU A 129 8.82 17.37 9.20
C LEU A 129 8.60 15.96 8.65
N LEU A 130 8.43 15.80 7.33
CA LEU A 130 8.41 14.47 6.70
C LEU A 130 9.72 13.72 6.89
N CYS A 131 10.85 14.43 6.86
CA CYS A 131 12.16 13.84 7.13
C CYS A 131 12.29 13.35 8.58
N PHE A 132 11.69 14.07 9.53
CA PHE A 132 11.64 13.72 10.96
C PHE A 132 10.41 12.88 11.35
N GLN A 133 9.75 12.23 10.39
CA GLN A 133 8.52 11.47 10.64
C GLN A 133 8.73 10.34 11.66
N LYS A 134 9.93 9.74 11.68
CA LYS A 134 10.27 8.67 12.62
C LYS A 134 10.33 9.19 14.06
N GLU A 135 10.95 10.34 14.26
CA GLU A 135 11.02 11.04 15.54
C GLU A 135 9.63 11.45 16.02
N ILE A 136 8.80 11.99 15.13
CA ILE A 136 7.39 12.33 15.43
C ILE A 136 6.61 11.08 15.84
N HIS A 137 6.77 9.95 15.13
CA HIS A 137 6.14 8.69 15.51
C HIS A 137 6.63 8.16 16.88
N ASN A 138 7.91 8.33 17.20
CA ASN A 138 8.43 7.95 18.51
C ASN A 138 7.85 8.81 19.63
N ILE A 139 7.68 10.11 19.41
CA ILE A 139 6.98 11.02 20.33
C ILE A 139 5.54 10.53 20.58
N VAL A 140 4.81 10.16 19.52
CA VAL A 140 3.44 9.64 19.63
C VAL A 140 3.39 8.34 20.45
N ARG A 141 4.35 7.43 20.26
CA ARG A 141 4.38 6.12 20.95
C ARG A 141 4.87 6.22 22.40
N GLY A 142 5.82 7.11 22.68
CA GLY A 142 6.40 7.29 24.02
C GLY A 142 5.57 8.18 24.94
N GLY A 143 4.54 8.85 24.44
CA GLY A 143 3.64 9.67 25.23
C GLY A 143 2.71 8.84 26.11
N ALA A 144 2.57 9.23 27.39
CA ALA A 144 1.55 8.65 28.29
C ALA A 144 0.10 8.90 27.83
N VAL A 145 -0.10 9.87 26.92
CA VAL A 145 -1.41 10.26 26.37
C VAL A 145 -1.59 9.67 24.98
N LYS A 146 -2.77 9.11 24.69
CA LYS A 146 -3.14 8.65 23.35
C LYS A 146 -3.21 9.85 22.37
N GLY A 147 -2.13 10.11 21.63
CA GLY A 147 -2.06 11.18 20.63
C GLY A 147 -0.66 11.78 20.53
N LEU A 148 -0.51 12.87 19.76
CA LEU A 148 0.75 13.63 19.67
C LEU A 148 0.79 14.70 20.77
N PRO A 149 1.71 14.61 21.76
CA PRO A 149 1.86 15.66 22.76
C PRO A 149 2.50 16.91 22.12
N ILE A 150 1.73 18.00 22.00
CA ILE A 150 2.20 19.26 21.39
C ILE A 150 3.46 19.80 22.07
N GLU A 151 3.56 19.67 23.39
CA GLU A 151 4.73 20.15 24.16
C GLU A 151 6.01 19.36 23.84
N GLN A 152 5.90 18.10 23.42
CA GLN A 152 7.06 17.35 22.95
C GLN A 152 7.38 17.68 21.49
N LEU A 153 6.35 17.87 20.65
CA LEU A 153 6.55 18.32 19.26
C LEU A 153 7.29 19.67 19.21
N LYS A 154 6.92 20.63 20.05
CA LYS A 154 7.58 21.94 20.17
C LYS A 154 9.09 21.87 20.41
N LYS A 155 9.58 20.80 21.04
CA LYS A 155 11.00 20.58 21.36
C LYS A 155 11.78 19.92 20.22
N LEU A 156 11.10 19.42 19.19
CA LEU A 156 11.75 18.84 18.02
C LEU A 156 12.62 19.90 17.35
N LYS A 157 13.89 19.57 17.09
CA LYS A 157 14.84 20.48 16.47
C LYS A 157 14.95 20.18 14.98
N ILE A 158 14.87 21.21 14.16
CA ILE A 158 15.05 21.10 12.70
C ILE A 158 16.17 22.06 12.24
N PRO A 159 16.96 21.68 11.21
CA PRO A 159 17.94 22.59 10.63
C PRO A 159 17.24 23.76 9.95
N LEU A 160 17.76 24.97 10.14
CA LEU A 160 17.23 26.18 9.52
C LEU A 160 18.32 26.87 8.68
N PRO A 161 18.42 26.57 7.38
CA PRO A 161 19.27 27.32 6.45
C PRO A 161 18.63 28.68 6.08
N PRO A 162 19.34 29.58 5.38
CA PRO A 162 18.77 30.83 4.86
C PRO A 162 17.55 30.57 3.97
N LEU A 163 16.61 31.53 3.93
CA LEU A 163 15.35 31.40 3.19
C LEU A 163 15.55 30.99 1.72
N GLU A 164 16.54 31.57 1.04
CA GLU A 164 16.88 31.22 -0.35
C GLU A 164 17.22 29.73 -0.52
N ILE A 165 17.97 29.16 0.42
CA ILE A 165 18.30 27.73 0.41
C ILE A 165 17.07 26.88 0.76
N GLN A 166 16.21 27.34 1.68
CA GLN A 166 14.94 26.67 2.00
C GLN A 166 14.03 26.58 0.76
N GLU A 167 13.99 27.64 -0.05
CA GLU A 167 13.24 27.72 -1.30
C GLU A 167 13.79 26.75 -2.35
N GLN A 168 15.11 26.77 -2.59
CA GLN A 168 15.77 25.84 -3.52
C GLN A 168 15.54 24.37 -3.15
N ILE A 169 15.67 24.03 -1.86
CA ILE A 169 15.39 22.67 -1.37
C ILE A 169 13.93 22.31 -1.65
N SER A 170 13.00 23.21 -1.37
CA SER A 170 11.57 22.96 -1.54
C SER A 170 11.19 22.78 -3.01
N GLU A 171 11.79 23.56 -3.91
CA GLU A 171 11.58 23.48 -5.35
C GLU A 171 12.07 22.14 -5.91
N ILE A 172 13.29 21.72 -5.57
CA ILE A 172 13.84 20.42 -6.00
C ILE A 172 12.96 19.27 -5.51
N LEU A 173 12.55 19.31 -4.24
CA LEU A 173 11.71 18.24 -3.66
C LEU A 173 10.31 18.19 -4.28
N ASP A 174 9.74 19.34 -4.64
CA ASP A 174 8.49 19.40 -5.40
C ASP A 174 8.64 18.78 -6.79
N ILE A 175 9.68 19.16 -7.54
CA ILE A 175 9.96 18.61 -8.87
C ILE A 175 10.07 17.08 -8.78
N LEU A 176 10.89 16.57 -7.87
CA LEU A 176 11.05 15.12 -7.67
C LEU A 176 9.73 14.44 -7.28
N ARG A 177 8.93 15.06 -6.41
CA ARG A 177 7.64 14.53 -5.99
C ARG A 177 6.64 14.47 -7.14
N GLU A 178 6.60 15.49 -7.99
CA GLU A 178 5.71 15.53 -9.15
C GLU A 178 6.13 14.52 -10.22
N LEU A 179 7.44 14.37 -10.48
CA LEU A 179 7.97 13.33 -11.37
C LEU A 179 7.58 11.92 -10.89
N VAL A 180 7.76 11.63 -9.59
CA VAL A 180 7.35 10.33 -9.02
C VAL A 180 5.83 10.13 -9.18
N ARG A 181 5.03 11.18 -8.98
CA ARG A 181 3.57 11.10 -9.12
C ARG A 181 3.16 10.79 -10.56
N GLU A 182 3.78 11.46 -11.53
CA GLU A 182 3.52 11.24 -12.95
C GLU A 182 3.88 9.81 -13.38
N LEU A 183 5.09 9.35 -13.05
CA LEU A 183 5.55 8.00 -13.35
C LEU A 183 4.64 6.92 -12.75
N VAL A 184 4.18 7.09 -11.50
CA VAL A 184 3.25 6.14 -10.87
C VAL A 184 1.92 6.09 -11.63
N ARG A 185 1.38 7.26 -12.03
CA ARG A 185 0.12 7.34 -12.78
C ARG A 185 0.24 6.69 -14.16
N GLU A 186 1.33 6.93 -14.87
CA GLU A 186 1.61 6.31 -16.16
C GLU A 186 1.72 4.79 -16.04
N LEU A 187 2.47 4.30 -15.06
CA LEU A 187 2.65 2.87 -14.81
C LEU A 187 1.31 2.18 -14.50
N GLU A 188 0.47 2.79 -13.66
CA GLU A 188 -0.87 2.27 -13.34
C GLU A 188 -1.77 2.19 -14.59
N THR A 189 -1.67 3.20 -15.47
CA THR A 189 -2.44 3.25 -16.72
C THR A 189 -1.97 2.18 -17.70
N GLU A 190 -0.66 2.07 -17.91
CA GLU A 190 -0.05 1.08 -18.80
C GLU A 190 -0.35 -0.34 -18.34
N LEU A 191 -0.23 -0.62 -17.03
CA LEU A 191 -0.56 -1.93 -16.47
C LEU A 191 -2.02 -2.31 -16.73
N LYS A 192 -2.94 -1.36 -16.61
CA LYS A 192 -4.37 -1.57 -16.91
C LYS A 192 -4.58 -1.88 -18.40
N LEU A 193 -3.89 -1.17 -19.30
CA LEU A 193 -3.97 -1.40 -20.73
C LEU A 193 -3.40 -2.76 -21.12
N ARG A 194 -2.25 -3.16 -20.56
CA ARG A 194 -1.63 -4.46 -20.84
C ARG A 194 -2.47 -5.63 -20.35
N LYS A 195 -3.14 -5.49 -19.20
CA LYS A 195 -4.11 -6.50 -18.73
C LYS A 195 -5.27 -6.67 -19.72
N LYS A 196 -5.86 -5.56 -20.19
CA LYS A 196 -6.92 -5.61 -21.20
C LYS A 196 -6.45 -6.20 -22.52
N GLN A 197 -5.25 -5.82 -22.96
CA GLN A 197 -4.65 -6.35 -24.19
C GLN A 197 -4.45 -7.86 -24.08
N TYR A 198 -3.90 -8.34 -22.97
CA TYR A 198 -3.73 -9.76 -22.70
C TYR A 198 -5.07 -10.52 -22.74
N GLU A 199 -6.10 -10.03 -22.02
CA GLU A 199 -7.43 -10.66 -22.00
C GLU A 199 -8.07 -10.68 -23.40
N TYR A 200 -7.93 -9.62 -24.18
CA TYR A 200 -8.42 -9.57 -25.56
C TYR A 200 -7.76 -10.63 -26.43
N TYR A 201 -6.43 -10.70 -26.43
CA TYR A 201 -5.71 -11.68 -27.26
C TYR A 201 -5.91 -13.11 -26.77
N LEU A 202 -6.00 -13.34 -25.46
CA LEU A 202 -6.35 -14.65 -24.91
C LEU A 202 -7.68 -15.13 -25.48
N ASN A 203 -8.74 -14.33 -25.33
CA ASN A 203 -10.07 -14.72 -25.80
C ASN A 203 -10.12 -14.84 -27.33
N LYS A 204 -9.51 -13.90 -28.05
CA LYS A 204 -9.49 -13.90 -29.52
C LYS A 204 -8.74 -15.11 -30.09
N LEU A 205 -7.53 -15.37 -29.60
CA LEU A 205 -6.72 -16.48 -30.13
C LEU A 205 -7.39 -17.82 -29.84
N ILE A 206 -8.04 -17.98 -28.68
CA ILE A 206 -8.80 -19.19 -28.38
C ILE A 206 -10.07 -19.31 -29.25
N SER A 207 -10.79 -18.22 -29.52
CA SER A 207 -11.95 -18.22 -30.44
C SER A 207 -11.54 -18.54 -31.88
N ASP A 208 -10.43 -17.94 -32.34
CA ASP A 208 -9.85 -18.12 -33.67
C ASP A 208 -9.54 -19.60 -33.96
N VAL A 209 -9.21 -20.41 -32.94
CA VAL A 209 -8.97 -21.86 -33.11
C VAL A 209 -10.18 -22.54 -33.78
N ILE A 210 -11.38 -22.16 -33.36
CA ILE A 210 -12.62 -22.74 -33.90
C ILE A 210 -13.05 -22.01 -35.17
N GLU A 211 -13.07 -20.67 -35.15
CA GLU A 211 -13.56 -19.85 -36.27
C GLU A 211 -12.74 -20.04 -37.55
N LYS A 212 -11.43 -20.27 -37.42
CA LYS A 212 -10.53 -20.51 -38.55
C LYS A 212 -10.32 -21.98 -38.86
N GLY A 213 -10.98 -22.89 -38.14
CA GLY A 213 -10.85 -24.34 -38.33
C GLY A 213 -9.46 -24.89 -38.00
N TRP A 214 -8.72 -24.26 -37.07
CA TRP A 214 -7.45 -24.78 -36.57
C TRP A 214 -7.62 -25.91 -35.54
N GLY A 215 -8.82 -26.05 -34.98
CA GLY A 215 -9.14 -27.11 -34.02
C GLY A 215 -10.64 -27.28 -33.81
N GLU A 216 -10.98 -28.16 -32.87
CA GLU A 216 -12.36 -28.53 -32.52
C GLU A 216 -12.59 -28.45 -31.01
N TYR A 217 -13.84 -28.32 -30.60
CA TYR A 217 -14.19 -28.40 -29.18
C TYR A 217 -14.06 -29.85 -28.69
N LYS A 218 -13.32 -30.04 -27.60
CA LYS A 218 -13.27 -31.29 -26.84
C LYS A 218 -13.59 -31.04 -25.39
N THR A 219 -14.30 -31.97 -24.79
CA THR A 219 -14.45 -32.07 -23.35
C THR A 219 -13.11 -32.47 -22.72
N LEU A 220 -12.88 -32.08 -21.47
CA LEU A 220 -11.68 -32.53 -20.74
C LEU A 220 -11.58 -34.06 -20.69
N GLY A 221 -12.70 -34.78 -20.59
CA GLY A 221 -12.71 -36.24 -20.58
C GLY A 221 -12.16 -36.89 -21.85
N GLU A 222 -12.25 -36.21 -23.00
CA GLU A 222 -11.72 -36.73 -24.27
C GLU A 222 -10.21 -36.54 -24.43
N ILE A 223 -9.61 -35.59 -23.69
CA ILE A 223 -8.19 -35.23 -23.82
C ILE A 223 -7.36 -35.60 -22.59
N THR A 224 -8.01 -36.05 -21.51
CA THR A 224 -7.36 -36.43 -20.26
C THR A 224 -7.35 -37.94 -20.09
N THR A 225 -6.33 -38.45 -19.41
CA THR A 225 -6.21 -39.87 -19.06
C THR A 225 -6.63 -40.13 -17.61
N GLU A 226 -6.54 -39.13 -16.73
CA GLU A 226 -7.01 -39.20 -15.35
C GLU A 226 -7.39 -37.80 -14.87
N ILE A 227 -8.54 -37.68 -14.21
CA ILE A 227 -8.90 -36.52 -13.41
C ILE A 227 -9.23 -37.03 -12.00
N CYS A 228 -8.48 -36.60 -10.99
CA CYS A 228 -8.73 -37.02 -9.62
C CYS A 228 -8.40 -35.93 -8.60
N ILE A 229 -8.93 -36.06 -7.40
CA ILE A 229 -8.60 -35.16 -6.29
C ILE A 229 -7.38 -35.73 -5.56
N GLY A 230 -6.41 -34.85 -5.27
CA GLY A 230 -5.25 -35.19 -4.46
C GLY A 230 -5.62 -35.68 -3.06
N VAL A 231 -4.87 -36.67 -2.57
CA VAL A 231 -5.02 -37.26 -1.24
C VAL A 231 -3.68 -37.16 -0.49
N GLY A 232 -3.03 -36.01 -0.61
CA GLY A 232 -1.70 -35.74 -0.06
C GLY A 232 -1.72 -35.04 1.30
N ALA A 233 -0.54 -34.54 1.69
CA ALA A 233 -0.29 -33.95 3.00
C ALA A 233 -1.29 -32.84 3.36
N ILE A 234 -1.84 -32.94 4.57
CA ILE A 234 -2.54 -31.80 5.19
C ILE A 234 -1.53 -30.85 5.81
N LYS A 235 -1.95 -29.60 6.08
CA LYS A 235 -1.06 -28.54 6.57
C LYS A 235 -0.22 -28.92 7.79
N SER A 236 -0.72 -29.76 8.70
CA SER A 236 0.03 -30.21 9.88
C SER A 236 1.15 -31.22 9.57
N GLN A 237 1.09 -31.91 8.42
CA GLN A 237 2.06 -32.91 7.99
C GLN A 237 3.18 -32.30 7.12
N ILE A 238 2.97 -31.09 6.59
CA ILE A 238 3.99 -30.36 5.86
C ILE A 238 5.18 -30.05 6.80
N GLY A 239 6.39 -30.30 6.33
CA GLY A 239 7.65 -30.16 7.06
C GLY A 239 8.07 -31.42 7.82
N GLN A 240 7.25 -32.47 7.86
CA GLN A 240 7.54 -33.70 8.60
C GLN A 240 8.28 -34.75 7.77
N GLY A 241 9.19 -34.36 6.87
CA GLY A 241 9.93 -35.28 6.01
C GLY A 241 10.53 -34.59 4.79
N ASN A 242 11.09 -35.36 3.86
CA ASN A 242 11.85 -34.84 2.72
C ASN A 242 11.21 -35.11 1.35
N TYR A 243 10.06 -35.79 1.29
CA TYR A 243 9.40 -36.10 0.03
C TYR A 243 8.65 -34.85 -0.48
N PRO A 244 8.82 -34.42 -1.74
CA PRO A 244 8.18 -33.21 -2.24
C PRO A 244 6.66 -33.35 -2.31
N CYS A 245 5.95 -32.30 -1.92
CA CYS A 245 4.50 -32.25 -1.97
C CYS A 245 3.99 -30.86 -2.32
N VAL A 246 2.77 -30.79 -2.82
CA VAL A 246 2.09 -29.52 -3.14
C VAL A 246 0.86 -29.36 -2.28
N HIS A 247 0.76 -28.22 -1.62
CA HIS A 247 -0.44 -27.78 -0.93
C HIS A 247 -1.22 -26.79 -1.80
N TYR A 248 -2.55 -26.88 -1.79
CA TYR A 248 -3.42 -26.07 -2.65
C TYR A 248 -3.17 -24.56 -2.50
N GLY A 249 -2.76 -24.13 -1.30
CA GLY A 249 -2.36 -22.75 -1.00
C GLY A 249 -1.22 -22.23 -1.87
N GLU A 250 -0.29 -23.10 -2.24
CA GLU A 250 0.91 -22.74 -3.01
C GLU A 250 0.57 -22.46 -4.48
N ILE A 251 -0.42 -23.17 -5.04
CA ILE A 251 -0.88 -22.99 -6.43
C ILE A 251 -1.31 -21.55 -6.72
N TYR A 252 -1.97 -20.86 -5.78
CA TYR A 252 -2.45 -19.49 -6.00
C TYR A 252 -1.65 -18.40 -5.27
N THR A 253 -0.61 -18.77 -4.52
CA THR A 253 0.22 -17.78 -3.79
C THR A 253 1.70 -17.82 -4.13
N LYS A 254 2.20 -18.93 -4.68
CA LYS A 254 3.63 -19.16 -4.92
C LYS A 254 3.92 -19.57 -6.35
N PHE A 255 3.10 -20.46 -6.90
CA PHE A 255 3.27 -20.93 -8.26
C PHE A 255 2.59 -19.97 -9.24
N GLU A 256 3.23 -19.78 -10.39
CA GLU A 256 2.67 -19.05 -11.52
C GLU A 256 1.93 -20.04 -12.45
N ILE A 257 2.13 -19.93 -13.75
CA ILE A 257 1.55 -20.82 -14.75
C ILE A 257 2.13 -22.25 -14.71
N TRP A 258 3.31 -22.45 -14.12
CA TRP A 258 3.96 -23.75 -13.93
C TRP A 258 4.99 -23.68 -12.79
N PHE A 259 5.46 -24.84 -12.35
CA PHE A 259 6.56 -24.99 -11.40
C PHE A 259 7.26 -26.33 -11.61
N ASP A 260 8.54 -26.41 -11.25
CA ASP A 260 9.40 -27.60 -11.31
C ASP A 260 10.02 -27.93 -9.94
N GLU A 261 10.05 -26.99 -9.01
CA GLU A 261 10.48 -27.23 -7.64
C GLU A 261 9.33 -27.11 -6.63
N CYS A 262 9.19 -28.12 -5.77
CA CYS A 262 8.26 -28.05 -4.64
C CYS A 262 8.83 -27.25 -3.49
N ILE A 263 8.03 -26.34 -2.95
CA ILE A 263 8.34 -25.58 -1.73
C ILE A 263 8.12 -26.46 -0.50
N SER A 264 7.03 -27.23 -0.49
CA SER A 264 6.64 -28.07 0.62
C SER A 264 7.20 -29.49 0.50
N LYS A 265 7.55 -30.08 1.65
CA LYS A 265 7.97 -31.47 1.79
C LYS A 265 7.20 -32.14 2.92
N THR A 266 7.06 -33.46 2.87
CA THR A 266 6.34 -34.28 3.86
C THR A 266 7.01 -35.64 4.00
N ASP A 267 6.64 -36.41 5.02
CA ASP A 267 6.88 -37.86 5.03
C ASP A 267 5.70 -38.57 4.38
N GLU A 268 6.02 -39.33 3.34
CA GLU A 268 5.10 -40.17 2.56
C GLU A 268 4.39 -41.21 3.43
N LYS A 269 5.06 -41.74 4.46
CA LYS A 269 4.51 -42.78 5.36
C LYS A 269 3.34 -42.28 6.19
N LEU A 270 3.20 -40.96 6.35
CA LEU A 270 2.11 -40.33 7.12
C LEU A 270 0.79 -40.25 6.33
N ILE A 271 0.82 -40.59 5.04
CA ILE A 271 -0.28 -40.33 4.11
C ILE A 271 -0.80 -41.67 3.59
N LYS A 272 -2.08 -41.95 3.84
CA LYS A 272 -2.75 -43.14 3.32
C LYS A 272 -3.41 -42.82 1.97
N GLY A 273 -3.13 -43.64 0.95
CA GLY A 273 -3.74 -43.51 -0.37
C GLY A 273 -3.18 -42.35 -1.21
N VAL A 274 -1.88 -42.09 -1.09
CA VAL A 274 -1.16 -41.00 -1.76
C VAL A 274 -1.51 -40.94 -3.25
N LYS A 275 -1.76 -39.71 -3.73
CA LYS A 275 -1.85 -39.40 -5.15
C LYS A 275 -0.59 -38.66 -5.58
N TYR A 276 0.07 -39.17 -6.62
CA TYR A 276 1.29 -38.59 -7.16
C TYR A 276 0.99 -37.78 -8.42
N GLY A 277 1.62 -36.62 -8.51
CA GLY A 277 1.79 -35.86 -9.74
C GLY A 277 3.10 -36.23 -10.42
N ASN A 278 3.09 -36.18 -11.74
CA ASN A 278 4.24 -36.40 -12.62
C ASN A 278 4.41 -35.20 -13.56
N TYR A 279 5.56 -35.17 -14.24
CA TYR A 279 5.83 -34.20 -15.30
C TYR A 279 4.64 -34.05 -16.27
N GLY A 280 4.27 -32.80 -16.55
CA GLY A 280 3.19 -32.42 -17.46
C GLY A 280 1.80 -32.39 -16.83
N ASP A 281 1.62 -32.92 -15.62
CA ASP A 281 0.31 -32.89 -14.96
C ASP A 281 -0.11 -31.44 -14.62
N LEU A 282 -1.41 -31.14 -14.79
CA LEU A 282 -2.00 -29.87 -14.39
C LEU A 282 -2.63 -29.97 -13.00
N LEU A 283 -2.38 -28.97 -12.16
CA LEU A 283 -2.89 -28.90 -10.79
C LEU A 283 -3.81 -27.70 -10.63
N ILE A 284 -5.07 -27.96 -10.26
CA ILE A 284 -6.09 -26.92 -10.03
C ILE A 284 -6.43 -26.83 -8.55
N ALA A 285 -6.35 -25.62 -7.97
CA ALA A 285 -6.76 -25.39 -6.58
C ALA A 285 -8.30 -25.40 -6.46
N ASN A 286 -8.83 -26.32 -5.64
CA ASN A 286 -10.27 -26.42 -5.37
C ASN A 286 -10.72 -25.58 -4.17
N ALA A 287 -9.78 -25.11 -3.35
CA ALA A 287 -10.05 -24.29 -2.18
C ALA A 287 -9.12 -23.07 -2.16
N SER A 288 -9.53 -22.00 -1.49
CA SER A 288 -8.67 -20.85 -1.23
C SER A 288 -9.23 -20.00 -0.10
N THR A 289 -8.38 -19.26 0.59
CA THR A 289 -8.79 -18.21 1.54
C THR A 289 -9.28 -16.94 0.84
N ALA A 290 -9.02 -16.79 -0.46
CA ALA A 290 -9.50 -15.70 -1.30
C ALA A 290 -10.31 -16.24 -2.48
N LYS A 291 -11.41 -15.57 -2.85
CA LYS A 291 -12.26 -16.00 -3.98
C LYS A 291 -11.47 -16.19 -5.29
N THR A 292 -10.43 -15.38 -5.51
CA THR A 292 -9.60 -15.40 -6.71
C THR A 292 -8.61 -16.56 -6.79
N GLY A 293 -8.44 -17.34 -5.71
CA GLY A 293 -7.50 -18.46 -5.67
C GLY A 293 -8.12 -19.80 -6.07
N ILE A 294 -9.45 -19.95 -6.01
CA ILE A 294 -10.14 -21.16 -6.48
C ILE A 294 -10.09 -21.19 -8.01
N GLY A 295 -9.80 -22.36 -8.58
CA GLY A 295 -9.71 -22.56 -10.04
C GLY A 295 -8.38 -22.12 -10.64
N LYS A 296 -7.43 -21.62 -9.83
CA LYS A 296 -6.05 -21.37 -10.31
C LYS A 296 -5.41 -22.70 -10.70
N CYS A 297 -4.78 -22.69 -11.86
CA CYS A 297 -4.16 -23.84 -12.49
C CYS A 297 -2.67 -23.58 -12.72
N CYS A 298 -1.85 -24.61 -12.54
CA CYS A 298 -0.43 -24.59 -12.89
C CYS A 298 0.01 -25.97 -13.41
N ALA A 299 0.99 -26.00 -14.31
CA ALA A 299 1.61 -27.23 -14.77
C ALA A 299 2.80 -27.63 -13.89
N TYR A 300 2.95 -28.91 -13.59
CA TYR A 300 4.13 -29.43 -12.92
C TYR A 300 5.15 -29.96 -13.93
N LEU A 301 6.38 -29.45 -13.94
CA LEU A 301 7.37 -29.69 -15.01
C LEU A 301 8.70 -30.25 -14.51
N SER A 302 8.71 -30.96 -13.39
CA SER A 302 9.88 -31.72 -12.94
C SER A 302 9.70 -33.22 -13.10
N GLN A 303 10.84 -33.90 -13.25
CA GLN A 303 10.92 -35.36 -13.39
C GLN A 303 10.70 -36.09 -12.06
N GLU A 304 10.83 -35.40 -10.92
CA GLU A 304 10.57 -35.99 -9.61
C GLU A 304 9.06 -36.22 -9.42
N LYS A 305 8.67 -37.31 -8.75
CA LYS A 305 7.26 -37.50 -8.38
C LYS A 305 6.91 -36.66 -7.17
N ILE A 306 5.74 -36.06 -7.17
CA ILE A 306 5.28 -35.17 -6.08
C ILE A 306 3.99 -35.66 -5.48
N ILE A 307 3.82 -35.45 -4.18
CA ILE A 307 2.56 -35.76 -3.49
C ILE A 307 1.57 -34.61 -3.68
N ILE A 308 0.41 -34.90 -4.25
CA ILE A 308 -0.63 -33.90 -4.48
C ILE A 308 -1.54 -33.80 -3.27
N GLY A 309 -1.46 -32.66 -2.56
CA GLY A 309 -2.26 -32.35 -1.38
C GLY A 309 -3.77 -32.38 -1.61
N LYS A 310 -4.52 -32.45 -0.51
CA LYS A 310 -5.98 -32.32 -0.55
C LYS A 310 -6.41 -30.97 -1.12
N ASN A 311 -7.61 -30.93 -1.70
CA ASN A 311 -8.18 -29.75 -2.37
C ASN A 311 -7.41 -29.29 -3.61
N ILE A 312 -6.72 -30.21 -4.27
CA ILE A 312 -6.14 -30.01 -5.59
C ILE A 312 -6.79 -31.03 -6.53
N THR A 313 -7.31 -30.57 -7.67
CA THR A 313 -7.65 -31.46 -8.78
C THR A 313 -6.40 -31.67 -9.62
N LEU A 314 -5.98 -32.92 -9.74
CA LEU A 314 -4.95 -33.38 -10.66
C LEU A 314 -5.63 -33.70 -12.00
N ILE A 315 -5.08 -33.17 -13.08
CA ILE A 315 -5.46 -33.50 -14.45
C ILE A 315 -4.24 -34.04 -15.17
N ARG A 316 -4.32 -35.30 -15.58
CA ARG A 316 -3.31 -36.00 -16.37
C ARG A 316 -3.75 -36.12 -17.82
N HIS A 317 -2.81 -35.93 -18.75
CA HIS A 317 -3.07 -35.98 -20.18
C HIS A 317 -1.82 -36.43 -20.95
N ASN A 318 -2.01 -36.74 -22.24
CA ASN A 318 -0.91 -37.06 -23.16
C ASN A 318 -0.49 -35.86 -24.03
N GLN A 319 -0.98 -34.65 -23.71
CA GLN A 319 -0.65 -33.39 -24.38
C GLN A 319 0.64 -32.77 -23.81
N ASN A 320 1.12 -31.69 -24.43
CA ASN A 320 2.16 -30.86 -23.83
C ASN A 320 1.58 -30.04 -22.65
N GLY A 321 2.12 -30.22 -21.45
CA GLY A 321 1.67 -29.53 -20.23
C GLY A 321 2.05 -28.05 -20.18
N LYS A 322 3.01 -27.60 -21.01
CA LYS A 322 3.37 -26.19 -21.18
C LYS A 322 4.06 -25.89 -22.51
#